data_AF-A0A0V8S045-F1
#
_entry.id   AF-A0A0V8S045-F1
#
_cell.length_a   1.000
_cell.length_b   1.000
_cell.length_c   1.000
_cell.angle_alpha   90.00
_cell.angle_beta   90.00
_cell.angle_gamma   90.00
#
_symmetry.space_group_name_H-M   'P 1'
#
loop_
_entity.id
_entity.type
_entity.pdbx_description
1 polymer ?
#
loop_
_entity_poly.entity_id
_entity_poly.type
_entity_poly.pdbx_seq_one_letter_code
_entity_poly.pdbx_strand_id
1 'polypeptide(L)'
;MTMPHSPGSGMPGTPGNAPAYPGNAPVYPGAIPGNPYGDMQPVLQVAAPPSHGLVVASICLGVIGIVFCVGGLFFGAYTSFDSHDSFERVIAPINFILVVAMVYILGGIMNIIGLVLGKTGRKRAQDPRHAKACMVGIWLNAAPMLVFLVAEILAVLWMMETSL
;
A
#
# COMPACT_ATOMS: atom_id res chain seq x y z
N MET A 1 61.77 57.19 6.04
CA MET A 1 61.56 56.21 4.95
C MET A 1 60.22 56.55 4.31
N THR A 2 60.21 56.84 3.01
CA THR A 2 59.02 57.23 2.22
C THR A 2 58.56 56.07 1.35
N MET A 3 57.25 55.80 1.25
CA MET A 3 56.55 55.28 0.06
C MET A 3 55.02 55.06 0.31
N PRO A 4 54.16 54.97 -0.73
CA PRO A 4 53.03 55.88 -0.94
C PRO A 4 51.64 55.20 -0.96
N HIS A 5 50.60 56.00 -1.26
CA HIS A 5 49.16 55.67 -1.16
C HIS A 5 48.54 54.91 -2.36
N SER A 6 47.59 53.99 -2.04
CA SER A 6 46.34 53.55 -2.74
C SER A 6 46.42 52.86 -4.13
N PRO A 7 45.42 52.07 -4.61
CA PRO A 7 43.97 52.18 -4.30
C PRO A 7 43.20 50.85 -4.06
N GLY A 8 42.04 50.96 -3.41
CA GLY A 8 40.99 49.95 -3.53
C GLY A 8 40.27 50.05 -4.89
N SER A 9 39.71 48.94 -5.37
CA SER A 9 38.36 48.87 -5.95
C SER A 9 38.07 47.45 -6.45
N GLY A 10 36.90 46.90 -6.11
CA GLY A 10 36.38 45.68 -6.73
C GLY A 10 35.69 44.67 -5.82
N MET A 11 34.85 45.11 -4.87
CA MET A 11 33.75 44.28 -4.35
C MET A 11 32.45 45.02 -4.70
N PRO A 12 31.37 44.32 -5.12
CA PRO A 12 30.50 43.59 -4.18
C PRO A 12 29.98 42.25 -4.75
N GLY A 13 29.56 41.23 -4.01
CA GLY A 13 29.30 41.10 -2.59
C GLY A 13 29.12 39.63 -2.17
N THR A 14 29.32 39.41 -0.88
CA THR A 14 28.95 38.26 -0.03
C THR A 14 27.45 37.91 -0.12
N PRO A 15 27.00 36.68 0.20
CA PRO A 15 27.12 36.08 1.55
C PRO A 15 27.56 34.61 1.52
N GLY A 16 28.42 34.15 2.42
CA GLY A 16 28.19 34.16 3.86
C GLY A 16 27.68 32.79 4.28
N ASN A 17 28.55 31.77 4.27
CA ASN A 17 28.22 30.47 4.83
C ASN A 17 28.83 30.35 6.23
N ALA A 18 28.05 30.84 7.21
CA ALA A 18 28.09 30.36 8.58
C ALA A 18 27.62 28.89 8.63
N PRO A 19 27.89 28.15 9.73
CA PRO A 19 28.22 26.73 9.69
C PRO A 19 26.99 25.83 9.55
N ALA A 20 27.01 24.94 8.56
CA ALA A 20 26.07 23.83 8.51
C ALA A 20 26.52 22.74 9.50
N TYR A 21 25.80 22.60 10.61
CA TYR A 21 25.67 21.32 11.27
C TYR A 21 24.88 20.39 10.34
N PRO A 22 25.38 19.18 10.05
CA PRO A 22 24.45 18.06 10.03
C PRO A 22 25.06 16.85 10.73
N GLY A 23 24.40 16.42 11.81
CA GLY A 23 24.44 15.03 12.19
C GLY A 23 23.90 14.16 11.04
N ASN A 24 24.41 12.93 11.00
CA ASN A 24 23.80 11.75 10.39
C ASN A 24 24.19 11.41 8.93
N ALA A 25 25.45 11.66 8.53
CA ALA A 25 26.06 10.85 7.48
C ALA A 25 26.69 9.59 8.13
N PRO A 26 26.32 8.35 7.77
CA PRO A 26 27.12 7.20 8.13
C PRO A 26 28.42 7.30 7.36
N VAL A 27 29.49 7.68 8.05
CA VAL A 27 30.86 7.62 7.53
C VAL A 27 31.18 6.14 7.39
N TYR A 28 31.07 5.62 6.16
CA TYR A 28 31.63 4.31 5.83
C TYR A 28 33.15 4.38 6.01
N PRO A 29 33.77 3.51 6.82
CA PRO A 29 35.22 3.50 6.97
C PRO A 29 35.81 2.90 5.70
N GLY A 30 36.38 3.73 4.82
CA GLY A 30 37.10 3.21 3.65
C GLY A 30 37.26 4.13 2.43
N ALA A 31 36.96 5.43 2.50
CA ALA A 31 37.24 6.32 1.38
C ALA A 31 38.75 6.68 1.35
N ILE A 32 39.54 5.82 0.71
CA ILE A 32 40.95 6.09 0.37
C ILE A 32 40.94 7.10 -0.80
N PRO A 33 41.55 8.29 -0.66
CA PRO A 33 41.66 9.24 -1.77
C PRO A 33 42.49 8.62 -2.91
N GLY A 34 41.94 8.58 -4.12
CA GLY A 34 42.65 8.12 -5.33
C GLY A 34 42.23 6.76 -5.89
N ASN A 35 41.12 6.16 -5.43
CA ASN A 35 40.58 4.96 -6.08
C ASN A 35 39.87 5.32 -7.41
N PRO A 36 40.33 4.84 -8.58
CA PRO A 36 39.65 5.04 -9.87
C PRO A 36 38.30 4.31 -9.97
N TYR A 37 37.95 3.47 -8.99
CA TYR A 37 36.63 2.85 -8.83
C TYR A 37 35.72 3.62 -7.85
N GLY A 38 36.19 4.70 -7.21
CA GLY A 38 35.37 5.54 -6.32
C GLY A 38 34.26 6.30 -7.04
N ASP A 39 34.44 6.54 -8.35
CA ASP A 39 33.48 7.21 -9.23
C ASP A 39 32.53 6.23 -9.93
N MET A 40 32.65 4.92 -9.65
CA MET A 40 31.59 3.98 -9.99
C MET A 40 30.46 4.18 -8.99
N GLN A 41 29.74 5.28 -9.19
CA GLN A 41 28.42 5.53 -8.65
C GLN A 41 27.67 4.20 -8.72
N PRO A 42 27.15 3.65 -7.59
CA PRO A 42 26.41 2.41 -7.60
C PRO A 42 25.40 2.50 -8.74
N VAL A 43 25.50 1.58 -9.70
CA VAL A 43 24.59 1.39 -10.83
C VAL A 43 23.24 1.90 -10.38
N LEU A 44 22.79 3.00 -10.99
CA LEU A 44 21.57 3.73 -10.67
C LEU A 44 20.50 2.69 -10.33
N GLN A 45 20.36 2.36 -9.05
CA GLN A 45 19.24 1.58 -8.58
C GLN A 45 18.12 2.57 -8.86
N VAL A 46 17.35 2.33 -9.93
CA VAL A 46 16.09 3.00 -10.19
C VAL A 46 15.46 3.17 -8.82
N ALA A 47 15.49 4.41 -8.31
CA ALA A 47 15.27 4.65 -6.89
C ALA A 47 13.93 4.01 -6.57
N ALA A 48 13.95 2.95 -5.75
CA ALA A 48 12.79 2.10 -5.57
C ALA A 48 11.60 2.99 -5.21
N PRO A 49 10.43 2.86 -5.89
CA PRO A 49 9.36 3.84 -5.75
C PRO A 49 9.03 4.05 -4.26
N PRO A 50 8.88 5.32 -3.84
CA PRO A 50 8.69 5.66 -2.43
C PRO A 50 7.60 4.79 -1.83
N SER A 51 7.87 4.21 -0.65
CA SER A 51 6.91 3.36 0.06
C SER A 51 5.55 4.03 0.24
N HIS A 52 5.52 5.37 0.30
CA HIS A 52 4.31 6.17 0.38
C HIS A 52 3.29 5.88 -0.74
N GLY A 53 3.73 5.80 -2.01
CA GLY A 53 2.81 5.54 -3.12
C GLY A 53 2.18 4.16 -3.06
N LEU A 54 2.96 3.15 -2.65
CA LEU A 54 2.49 1.77 -2.45
C LEU A 54 1.46 1.69 -1.31
N VAL A 55 1.68 2.44 -0.23
CA VAL A 55 0.77 2.49 0.92
C VAL A 55 -0.56 3.12 0.55
N VAL A 56 -0.54 4.28 -0.13
CA VAL A 56 -1.76 4.95 -0.57
C VAL A 56 -2.54 4.06 -1.52
N ALA A 57 -1.89 3.47 -2.52
CA ALA A 57 -2.54 2.56 -3.46
C ALA A 57 -3.13 1.32 -2.77
N SER A 58 -2.42 0.72 -1.81
CA SER A 58 -2.91 -0.40 -1.01
C SER A 58 -4.18 -0.03 -0.23
N ILE A 59 -4.21 1.13 0.42
CA ILE A 59 -5.36 1.61 1.17
C ILE A 59 -6.53 1.88 0.21
N CYS A 60 -6.31 2.57 -0.90
CA CYS A 60 -7.36 2.86 -1.89
C CYS A 60 -8.01 1.57 -2.42
N LEU A 61 -7.20 0.59 -2.83
CA LEU A 61 -7.71 -0.70 -3.29
C LEU A 61 -8.48 -1.44 -2.19
N GLY A 62 -8.00 -1.40 -0.94
CA GLY A 62 -8.69 -2.02 0.19
C GLY A 62 -10.04 -1.38 0.46
N VAL A 63 -10.14 -0.05 0.41
CA VAL A 63 -11.42 0.66 0.57
C VAL A 63 -12.39 0.29 -0.56
N ILE A 64 -11.94 0.30 -1.81
CA ILE A 64 -12.76 -0.09 -2.96
C ILE A 64 -13.23 -1.55 -2.80
N GLY A 65 -12.32 -2.45 -2.43
CA GLY A 65 -12.63 -3.85 -2.18
C GLY A 65 -13.61 -4.07 -1.03
N ILE A 66 -13.59 -3.24 0.02
CA ILE A 66 -14.59 -3.26 1.09
C ILE A 66 -15.96 -2.80 0.57
N VAL A 67 -16.02 -1.79 -0.29
CA VAL A 67 -17.31 -1.35 -0.89
C VAL A 67 -17.92 -2.48 -1.72
N PHE A 68 -17.11 -3.16 -2.55
CA PHE A 68 -17.56 -4.36 -3.25
C PHE A 68 -17.93 -5.49 -2.28
N CYS A 69 -17.22 -5.62 -1.16
CA CYS A 69 -17.52 -6.59 -0.13
C CYS A 69 -18.90 -6.41 0.49
N VAL A 70 -19.16 -5.22 1.00
CA VAL A 70 -20.44 -4.88 1.64
C VAL A 70 -21.55 -4.91 0.60
N GLY A 71 -21.33 -4.36 -0.59
CA GLY A 71 -22.32 -4.37 -1.68
C GLY A 71 -22.68 -5.78 -2.15
N GLY A 72 -21.68 -6.64 -2.36
CA GLY A 72 -21.89 -8.03 -2.77
C GLY A 72 -22.64 -8.85 -1.72
N LEU A 73 -22.26 -8.72 -0.45
CA LEU A 73 -22.96 -9.40 0.65
C LEU A 73 -24.38 -8.88 0.83
N PHE A 74 -24.59 -7.57 0.73
CA PHE A 74 -25.92 -6.97 0.82
C PHE A 74 -26.82 -7.45 -0.32
N PHE A 75 -26.35 -7.37 -1.57
CA PHE A 75 -27.14 -7.79 -2.72
C PHE A 75 -27.42 -9.30 -2.69
N GLY A 76 -26.41 -10.11 -2.36
CA GLY A 76 -26.58 -11.56 -2.19
C GLY A 76 -27.59 -11.90 -1.11
N ALA A 77 -27.52 -11.27 0.07
CA ALA A 77 -28.48 -11.49 1.15
C ALA A 77 -29.89 -11.02 0.73
N TYR A 78 -30.01 -9.84 0.14
CA TYR A 78 -31.28 -9.30 -0.30
C TYR A 78 -31.98 -10.24 -1.29
N THR A 79 -31.29 -10.68 -2.35
CA THR A 79 -31.88 -11.58 -3.36
C THR A 79 -32.15 -12.99 -2.84
N SER A 80 -31.56 -13.38 -1.72
CA SER A 80 -31.69 -14.74 -1.17
C SER A 80 -32.74 -14.82 -0.06
N PHE A 81 -32.95 -13.74 0.70
CA PHE A 81 -33.93 -13.70 1.80
C PHE A 81 -35.25 -13.02 1.43
N ASP A 82 -35.31 -12.24 0.35
CA ASP A 82 -36.55 -11.64 -0.16
C ASP A 82 -37.42 -12.63 -0.97
N SER A 83 -37.03 -13.91 -1.01
CA SER A 83 -37.77 -14.98 -1.69
C SER A 83 -39.07 -15.32 -0.98
N HIS A 84 -40.21 -15.17 -1.67
CA HIS A 84 -41.54 -15.42 -1.08
C HIS A 84 -42.04 -16.85 -1.34
N ASP A 85 -41.61 -17.48 -2.43
CA ASP A 85 -42.06 -18.82 -2.81
C ASP A 85 -41.11 -19.92 -2.31
N SER A 86 -41.67 -21.11 -2.06
CA SER A 86 -40.93 -22.26 -1.50
C SER A 86 -39.78 -22.74 -2.41
N PHE A 87 -39.95 -22.66 -3.73
CA PHE A 87 -38.91 -22.98 -4.69
C PHE A 87 -37.72 -22.01 -4.60
N GLU A 88 -38.00 -20.71 -4.57
CA GLU A 88 -36.98 -19.66 -4.46
C GLU A 88 -36.20 -19.80 -3.15
N ARG A 89 -36.87 -20.17 -2.06
CA ARG A 89 -36.21 -20.43 -0.77
C ARG A 89 -35.26 -21.63 -0.80
N VAL A 90 -35.56 -22.66 -1.60
CA VAL A 90 -34.69 -23.84 -1.77
C VAL A 90 -33.44 -23.51 -2.59
N ILE A 91 -33.56 -22.65 -3.60
CA ILE A 91 -32.41 -22.22 -4.43
C ILE A 91 -31.68 -21.00 -3.86
N ALA A 92 -32.22 -20.35 -2.83
CA ALA A 92 -31.64 -19.17 -2.18
C ALA A 92 -30.14 -19.28 -1.84
N PRO A 93 -29.63 -20.38 -1.24
CA PRO A 93 -28.20 -20.50 -0.97
C PRO A 93 -27.35 -20.55 -2.25
N ILE A 94 -27.85 -21.19 -3.31
CA ILE A 94 -27.16 -21.22 -4.62
C ILE A 94 -27.13 -19.81 -5.23
N ASN A 95 -28.27 -19.10 -5.17
CA ASN A 95 -28.37 -17.74 -5.68
C ASN A 95 -27.43 -16.79 -4.93
N PHE A 96 -27.35 -16.92 -3.60
CA PHE A 96 -26.42 -16.17 -2.76
C PHE A 96 -24.97 -16.35 -3.25
N ILE A 97 -24.53 -17.60 -3.40
CA ILE A 97 -23.16 -17.94 -3.85
C ILE A 97 -22.86 -17.33 -5.21
N LEU A 98 -23.77 -17.47 -6.18
CA LEU A 98 -23.53 -16.96 -7.53
C LEU A 98 -23.41 -15.43 -7.55
N VAL A 99 -24.29 -14.74 -6.84
CA VAL A 99 -24.29 -13.28 -6.73
C VAL A 99 -23.04 -12.78 -6.01
N VAL A 100 -22.74 -13.35 -4.86
CA VAL A 100 -21.58 -12.97 -4.04
C VAL A 100 -20.28 -13.27 -4.78
N ALA A 101 -20.15 -14.44 -5.40
CA ALA A 101 -18.97 -14.81 -6.18
C ALA A 101 -18.72 -13.86 -7.36
N MET A 102 -19.76 -13.44 -8.08
CA MET A 102 -19.60 -12.52 -9.22
C MET A 102 -19.01 -11.18 -8.78
N VAL A 103 -19.52 -10.61 -7.69
CA VAL A 103 -19.02 -9.35 -7.12
C VAL A 103 -17.64 -9.55 -6.46
N TYR A 104 -17.43 -10.69 -5.81
CA TYR A 104 -16.20 -11.02 -5.13
C TYR A 104 -15.03 -11.18 -6.08
N ILE A 105 -15.19 -11.75 -7.27
CA ILE A 105 -14.06 -11.91 -8.20
C ILE A 105 -13.41 -10.55 -8.49
N LEU A 106 -14.22 -9.52 -8.75
CA LEU A 106 -13.71 -8.18 -9.02
C LEU A 106 -13.05 -7.58 -7.76
N GLY A 107 -13.77 -7.59 -6.63
CA GLY A 107 -13.26 -7.07 -5.35
C GLY A 107 -12.00 -7.81 -4.84
N GLY A 108 -11.96 -9.12 -5.03
CA GLY A 108 -10.89 -10.02 -4.63
C GLY A 108 -9.60 -9.77 -5.40
N ILE A 109 -9.67 -9.53 -6.71
CA ILE A 109 -8.49 -9.16 -7.51
C ILE A 109 -7.89 -7.85 -6.99
N MET A 110 -8.73 -6.83 -6.76
CA MET A 110 -8.27 -5.55 -6.20
C MET A 110 -7.65 -5.73 -4.82
N ASN A 111 -8.28 -6.54 -3.96
CA ASN A 111 -7.78 -6.86 -2.64
C ASN A 111 -6.43 -7.59 -2.68
N ILE A 112 -6.25 -8.55 -3.58
CA ILE A 112 -4.96 -9.24 -3.75
C ILE A 112 -3.88 -8.25 -4.18
N ILE A 113 -4.16 -7.38 -5.15
CA ILE A 113 -3.21 -6.35 -5.59
C ILE A 113 -2.87 -5.41 -4.42
N GLY A 114 -3.88 -4.88 -3.72
CA GLY A 114 -3.68 -3.99 -2.58
C GLY A 114 -2.92 -4.66 -1.43
N LEU A 115 -3.14 -5.96 -1.20
CA LEU A 115 -2.40 -6.76 -0.22
C LEU A 115 -0.91 -6.88 -0.59
N VAL A 116 -0.60 -7.15 -1.86
CA VAL A 116 0.79 -7.23 -2.36
C VAL A 116 1.48 -5.87 -2.27
N LEU A 117 0.78 -4.79 -2.63
CA LEU A 117 1.30 -3.42 -2.51
C LEU A 117 1.57 -3.07 -1.04
N GLY A 118 0.66 -3.40 -0.12
CA GLY A 118 0.82 -3.18 1.31
C GLY A 118 2.01 -3.94 1.90
N LYS A 119 2.17 -5.23 1.54
CA LYS A 119 3.32 -6.05 1.95
C LYS A 119 4.64 -5.49 1.40
N THR A 120 4.65 -5.00 0.17
CA THR A 120 5.84 -4.42 -0.46
C THR A 120 6.19 -3.07 0.17
N GLY A 121 5.20 -2.21 0.41
CA GLY A 121 5.37 -0.96 1.14
C GLY A 121 5.92 -1.17 2.55
N ARG A 122 5.43 -2.20 3.26
CA ARG A 122 5.89 -2.55 4.60
C ARG A 122 7.39 -2.89 4.65
N LYS A 123 7.88 -3.66 3.68
CA LYS A 123 9.32 -4.02 3.58
C LYS A 123 10.20 -2.79 3.35
N ARG A 124 9.65 -1.73 2.73
CA ARG A 124 10.35 -0.48 2.41
C ARG A 124 10.17 0.62 3.47
N ALA A 125 9.27 0.42 4.42
CA ALA A 125 8.99 1.40 5.47
C ALA A 125 10.02 1.31 6.60
N GLN A 126 10.92 2.30 6.68
CA GLN A 126 11.88 2.46 7.76
C GLN A 126 11.30 3.17 8.99
N ASP A 127 10.30 4.05 8.79
CA ASP A 127 9.63 4.79 9.87
C ASP A 127 8.52 3.95 10.53
N PRO A 128 8.46 3.85 11.88
CA PRO A 128 7.35 3.24 12.63
C PRO A 128 5.95 3.85 12.36
N ARG A 129 5.82 5.05 11.80
CA ARG A 129 4.52 5.59 11.34
C ARG A 129 4.10 5.00 10.00
N HIS A 130 5.00 4.97 9.01
CA HIS A 130 4.73 4.37 7.70
C HIS A 130 4.48 2.86 7.79
N ALA A 131 5.19 2.21 8.69
CA ALA A 131 4.95 0.86 9.17
C ALA A 131 3.48 0.54 9.50
N LYS A 132 2.86 1.38 10.33
CA LYS A 132 1.46 1.23 10.77
C LYS A 132 0.51 1.44 9.60
N ALA A 133 0.75 2.46 8.77
CA ALA A 133 -0.07 2.72 7.59
C ALA A 133 -0.03 1.56 6.57
N CYS A 134 1.13 0.94 6.36
CA CYS A 134 1.24 -0.27 5.55
C CYS A 134 0.40 -1.41 6.12
N MET A 135 0.42 -1.59 7.45
CA MET A 135 -0.34 -2.63 8.12
C MET A 135 -1.85 -2.41 8.00
N VAL A 136 -2.30 -1.16 8.08
CA VAL A 136 -3.69 -0.78 7.79
C VAL A 136 -4.06 -1.18 6.36
N GLY A 137 -3.25 -0.81 5.37
CA GLY A 137 -3.47 -1.24 3.98
C GLY A 137 -3.57 -2.76 3.83
N ILE A 138 -2.66 -3.52 4.45
CA ILE A 138 -2.69 -4.99 4.45
C ILE A 138 -4.02 -5.52 5.02
N TRP A 139 -4.45 -5.01 6.17
CA TRP A 139 -5.68 -5.47 6.83
C TRP A 139 -6.94 -5.07 6.06
N LEU A 140 -6.99 -3.87 5.49
CA LEU A 140 -8.11 -3.41 4.65
C LEU A 140 -8.33 -4.30 3.43
N ASN A 141 -7.28 -4.97 2.94
CA ASN A 141 -7.38 -5.89 1.81
C ASN A 141 -7.58 -7.35 2.25
N ALA A 142 -6.96 -7.78 3.36
CA ALA A 142 -7.05 -9.16 3.83
C ALA A 142 -8.40 -9.48 4.51
N ALA A 143 -8.92 -8.56 5.32
CA ALA A 143 -10.17 -8.75 6.05
C ALA A 143 -11.37 -9.05 5.13
N PRO A 144 -11.67 -8.26 4.07
CA PRO A 144 -12.79 -8.56 3.18
C PRO A 144 -12.65 -9.90 2.47
N MET A 145 -11.43 -10.33 2.10
CA MET A 145 -11.23 -11.67 1.52
C MET A 145 -11.61 -12.79 2.50
N LEU A 146 -11.24 -12.63 3.78
CA LEU A 146 -11.58 -13.59 4.82
C LEU A 146 -13.09 -13.61 5.07
N VAL A 147 -13.72 -12.44 5.15
CA VAL A 147 -15.18 -12.32 5.32
C VAL A 147 -15.92 -13.01 4.19
N PHE A 148 -15.52 -12.79 2.93
CA PHE A 148 -16.13 -13.48 1.79
C PHE A 148 -15.95 -14.99 1.86
N LEU A 149 -14.75 -15.47 2.18
CA LEU A 149 -14.51 -16.90 2.35
C LEU A 149 -15.44 -17.52 3.42
N VAL A 150 -15.60 -16.83 4.56
CA VAL A 150 -16.51 -17.29 5.63
C VAL A 150 -17.95 -17.27 5.15
N ALA A 151 -18.39 -16.24 4.43
CA ALA A 151 -19.74 -16.15 3.89
C ALA A 151 -20.06 -17.29 2.91
N GLU A 152 -19.12 -17.64 2.02
CA GLU A 152 -19.24 -18.78 1.10
C GLU A 152 -19.31 -20.11 1.85
N ILE A 153 -18.46 -20.32 2.86
CA ILE A 153 -18.50 -21.53 3.69
C ILE A 153 -19.87 -21.66 4.38
N LEU A 154 -20.40 -20.56 4.94
CA LEU A 154 -21.72 -20.55 5.56
C LEU A 154 -22.83 -20.84 4.56
N ALA A 155 -22.75 -20.31 3.33
CA ALA A 155 -23.72 -20.61 2.28
C ALA A 155 -23.66 -22.07 1.83
N VAL A 156 -22.47 -22.67 1.75
CA VAL A 156 -22.29 -24.11 1.47
C VAL A 156 -22.85 -24.97 2.60
N LEU A 157 -22.59 -24.60 3.86
CA LEU A 157 -23.19 -25.25 5.02
C LEU A 157 -24.72 -25.18 4.97
N TRP A 158 -25.27 -24.02 4.60
CA TRP A 158 -26.71 -23.83 4.41
C TRP A 158 -27.27 -24.77 3.33
N MET A 159 -26.59 -24.94 2.19
CA MET A 159 -27.01 -25.91 1.16
C MET A 159 -27.05 -27.36 1.68
N MET A 160 -26.06 -27.75 2.49
CA MET A 160 -25.99 -29.12 3.01
C MET A 160 -27.13 -29.43 3.99
N GLU A 161 -27.51 -28.47 4.83
CA GLU A 161 -28.68 -28.62 5.72
C GLU A 161 -29.99 -28.75 4.94
N THR A 162 -30.14 -28.07 3.80
CA THR A 162 -31.35 -28.18 2.97
C THR A 162 -31.44 -29.47 2.15
N SER A 163 -30.36 -30.28 2.10
CA SER A 163 -30.28 -31.51 1.30
C SER A 163 -30.49 -32.80 2.11
N LEU A 164 -30.60 -32.70 3.44
CA LEU A 164 -30.87 -33.81 4.38
C LEU A 164 -32.36 -33.88 4.76
#